data_AF-A0AA86T8M9-F1
#
_entry.id   AF-A0AA86T8M9-F1
#
_cell.length_a   1.000
_cell.length_b   1.000
_cell.length_c   1.000
_cell.angle_alpha   90.00
_cell.angle_beta   90.00
_cell.angle_gamma   90.00
#
_symmetry.space_group_name_H-M   'P 1'
#
loop_
_entity.id
_entity.type
_entity.pdbx_description
1 polymer ?
#
loop_
_entity_poly.entity_id
_entity_poly.type
_entity_poly.pdbx_seq_one_letter_code
_entity_poly.pdbx_strand_id
1 'polypeptide(L)'
;MGLRIGGSSYSTFSLQRSLLPPLTTVTTFTRDWRRRRSTCIRCFSVSYHKFVDFALDETRRHTHLTSSPLQEKFSFMNSKDGKGRLSMISFQGAKIRLLRSLIIETETMQVLDFAVFPEAEYDVPIFCANFFTSAKTNIVVLDLNPLHDIINQHEYKDKYFKSLIPLGLKYTELFPWGGKLSSESIKFFSPIVIWTKFTSNPQKYDILYSAFREYYKVWLELICKSVKETDESQTVLNIEAQHRYLTWRAVKDPGQGVLKKLIGDTLAKDLLRSFLFNGVDELGSKTFNDYFPHYCTEEGTLNKKSNIVGKSFDNRPWNARGEFLGKPILELGFIYLITVFFAFMFPVLC
;
A
#
# COMPACT_ATOMS: atom_id res chain seq x y z
N MET A 1 -82.85 47.25 -0.34
CA MET A 1 -81.88 48.21 0.21
C MET A 1 -80.51 47.73 -0.23
N GLY A 2 -79.99 48.12 -1.41
CA GLY A 2 -79.17 49.32 -1.71
C GLY A 2 -77.70 48.88 -1.78
N LEU A 3 -76.80 49.16 -2.74
CA LEU A 3 -76.67 50.01 -3.93
C LEU A 3 -75.81 49.23 -4.97
N ARG A 4 -76.21 49.13 -6.25
CA ARG A 4 -75.69 49.82 -7.46
C ARG A 4 -74.30 49.43 -8.04
N ILE A 5 -74.36 48.99 -9.33
CA ILE A 5 -73.45 49.27 -10.49
C ILE A 5 -72.06 48.60 -10.44
N GLY A 6 -71.48 48.00 -11.48
CA GLY A 6 -71.76 47.87 -12.92
C GLY A 6 -70.64 47.00 -13.54
N GLY A 7 -70.85 46.47 -14.75
CA GLY A 7 -69.95 45.51 -15.36
C GLY A 7 -68.69 46.08 -16.01
N SER A 8 -67.75 45.19 -16.38
CA SER A 8 -66.97 45.27 -17.62
C SER A 8 -66.20 43.96 -17.85
N SER A 9 -66.13 43.56 -19.13
CA SER A 9 -65.16 42.59 -19.66
C SER A 9 -63.82 43.30 -19.91
N TYR A 10 -62.70 42.59 -19.75
CA TYR A 10 -61.60 42.41 -20.73
C TYR A 10 -60.29 41.88 -20.09
N SER A 11 -59.83 40.75 -20.65
CA SER A 11 -58.46 40.32 -20.98
C SER A 11 -57.26 40.49 -20.03
N THR A 12 -56.63 39.32 -19.77
CA THR A 12 -55.18 39.02 -19.71
C THR A 12 -54.28 39.80 -18.74
N PHE A 13 -53.61 39.10 -17.83
CA PHE A 13 -52.23 38.62 -18.04
C PHE A 13 -51.80 37.66 -16.91
N SER A 14 -50.98 36.72 -17.30
CA SER A 14 -50.40 35.58 -16.58
C SER A 14 -49.63 35.92 -15.30
N LEU A 15 -49.81 35.10 -14.24
CA LEU A 15 -48.77 34.80 -13.26
C LEU A 15 -48.90 33.33 -12.84
N GLN A 16 -48.02 32.51 -13.41
CA GLN A 16 -47.99 31.07 -13.29
C GLN A 16 -47.35 30.68 -11.94
N ARG A 17 -48.01 29.76 -11.24
CA ARG A 17 -47.58 29.13 -9.98
C ARG A 17 -46.12 28.67 -10.05
N SER A 18 -45.38 28.98 -8.99
CA SER A 18 -44.08 28.40 -8.67
C SER A 18 -44.17 26.89 -8.52
N LEU A 19 -43.50 26.16 -9.41
CA LEU A 19 -43.23 24.73 -9.30
C LEU A 19 -41.75 24.55 -8.90
N LEU A 20 -41.54 23.71 -7.89
CA LEU A 20 -40.24 23.24 -7.42
C LEU A 20 -39.42 22.62 -8.58
N PRO A 21 -38.09 22.81 -8.63
CA PRO A 21 -37.27 22.25 -9.70
C PRO A 21 -37.13 20.72 -9.56
N PRO A 22 -37.05 19.98 -10.68
CA PRO A 22 -36.94 18.53 -10.68
C PRO A 22 -35.51 18.05 -10.37
N LEU A 23 -35.42 16.85 -9.79
CA LEU A 23 -34.19 16.08 -9.58
C LEU A 23 -33.38 15.97 -10.88
N THR A 24 -32.16 16.51 -10.88
CA THR A 24 -31.18 16.29 -11.93
C THR A 24 -30.59 14.89 -11.79
N THR A 25 -30.86 14.05 -12.79
CA THR A 25 -30.25 12.75 -13.00
C THR A 25 -28.74 12.90 -13.17
N VAL A 26 -27.95 12.25 -12.30
CA VAL A 26 -26.49 12.18 -12.40
C VAL A 26 -26.12 11.38 -13.66
N THR A 27 -25.69 12.07 -14.70
CA THR A 27 -25.21 11.49 -15.95
C THR A 27 -23.88 10.77 -15.74
N THR A 28 -23.87 9.49 -16.08
CA THR A 28 -22.72 8.58 -16.20
C THR A 28 -21.42 9.21 -16.75
N PHE A 29 -20.37 9.23 -15.92
CA PHE A 29 -19.02 9.74 -16.20
C PHE A 29 -18.10 8.76 -16.98
N THR A 30 -18.64 7.94 -17.90
CA THR A 30 -17.86 6.82 -18.49
C THR A 30 -17.34 7.05 -19.91
N ARG A 31 -17.67 8.16 -20.59
CA ARG A 31 -17.30 8.35 -22.01
C ARG A 31 -16.11 9.28 -22.29
N ASP A 32 -15.80 10.25 -21.43
CA ASP A 32 -14.74 11.23 -21.70
C ASP A 32 -13.30 10.76 -21.43
N TRP A 33 -13.13 9.68 -20.66
CA TRP A 33 -11.82 9.12 -20.36
C TRP A 33 -11.12 8.47 -21.58
N ARG A 34 -11.86 8.06 -22.61
CA ARG A 34 -11.30 7.33 -23.77
C ARG A 34 -10.68 8.21 -24.86
N ARG A 35 -11.06 9.50 -24.97
CA ARG A 35 -10.69 10.34 -26.12
C ARG A 35 -9.32 11.03 -26.03
N ARG A 36 -8.64 11.05 -24.88
CA ARG A 36 -7.34 11.73 -24.72
C ARG A 36 -6.09 10.84 -24.89
N ARG A 37 -6.21 9.67 -25.54
CA ARG A 37 -5.10 8.71 -25.71
C ARG A 37 -4.14 8.98 -26.87
N SER A 38 -4.31 10.03 -27.68
CA SER A 38 -3.72 10.03 -29.03
C SER A 38 -2.40 10.76 -29.26
N THR A 39 -1.77 11.42 -28.29
CA THR A 39 -0.49 12.13 -28.57
C THR A 39 0.43 12.17 -27.35
N CYS A 40 1.04 11.03 -26.99
CA CYS A 40 2.22 11.03 -26.12
C CYS A 40 2.99 9.70 -26.19
N ILE A 41 4.12 9.74 -26.92
CA ILE A 41 5.39 9.05 -26.62
C ILE A 41 5.41 7.55 -26.93
N ARG A 42 6.59 7.04 -27.34
CA ARG A 42 6.93 5.60 -27.40
C ARG A 42 6.68 4.97 -26.03
N CYS A 43 5.42 4.65 -25.76
CA CYS A 43 4.90 4.41 -24.43
C CYS A 43 5.24 2.98 -24.04
N PHE A 44 5.66 2.80 -22.78
CA PHE A 44 5.85 1.48 -22.18
C PHE A 44 4.73 0.52 -22.62
N SER A 45 5.05 -0.72 -22.99
CA SER A 45 4.04 -1.71 -23.43
C SER A 45 3.10 -2.15 -22.29
N VAL A 46 3.11 -1.45 -21.16
CA VAL A 46 2.52 -1.85 -19.88
C VAL A 46 1.70 -0.69 -19.38
N SER A 47 0.48 -1.00 -18.96
CA SER A 47 -0.38 -0.06 -18.26
C SER A 47 -0.80 -0.68 -16.94
N TYR A 48 -0.31 -0.12 -15.83
CA TYR A 48 -0.67 -0.61 -14.50
C TYR A 48 -2.12 -0.34 -14.12
N HIS A 49 -2.84 0.50 -14.86
CA HIS A 49 -4.30 0.68 -14.71
C HIS A 49 -5.04 -0.65 -14.80
N LYS A 50 -4.63 -1.57 -15.69
CA LYS A 50 -5.25 -2.90 -15.82
C LYS A 50 -5.14 -3.77 -14.55
N PHE A 51 -4.10 -3.56 -13.75
CA PHE A 51 -3.91 -4.27 -12.48
C PHE A 51 -4.91 -3.76 -11.45
N VAL A 52 -5.04 -2.43 -11.36
CA VAL A 52 -5.97 -1.76 -10.47
C VAL A 52 -7.43 -2.06 -10.85
N ASP A 53 -7.78 -1.96 -12.13
CA ASP A 53 -9.11 -2.29 -12.64
C ASP A 53 -9.52 -3.72 -12.25
N PHE A 54 -8.63 -4.69 -12.48
CA PHE A 54 -8.87 -6.07 -12.07
C PHE A 54 -9.09 -6.18 -10.56
N ALA A 55 -8.24 -5.55 -9.74
CA ALA A 55 -8.36 -5.63 -8.28
C ALA A 55 -9.68 -5.04 -7.78
N LEU A 56 -10.11 -3.89 -8.32
CA LEU A 56 -11.38 -3.28 -7.95
C LEU A 56 -12.57 -4.14 -8.38
N ASP A 57 -12.56 -4.64 -9.62
CA ASP A 57 -13.64 -5.49 -10.14
C ASP A 57 -13.74 -6.80 -9.37
N GLU A 58 -12.60 -7.43 -9.05
CA GLU A 58 -12.59 -8.64 -8.24
C GLU A 58 -13.09 -8.33 -6.81
N THR A 59 -12.62 -7.27 -6.17
CA THR A 59 -13.08 -6.91 -4.81
C THR A 59 -14.57 -6.67 -4.75
N ARG A 60 -15.14 -5.98 -5.75
CA ARG A 60 -16.59 -5.71 -5.82
C ARG A 60 -17.45 -6.96 -5.95
N ARG A 61 -16.89 -8.07 -6.45
CA ARG A 61 -17.58 -9.38 -6.47
C ARG A 61 -17.66 -10.01 -5.08
N HIS A 62 -16.75 -9.65 -4.18
CA HIS A 62 -16.64 -10.24 -2.84
C HIS A 62 -17.21 -9.34 -1.74
N THR A 63 -17.17 -8.01 -1.90
CA THR A 63 -17.66 -7.04 -0.91
C THR A 63 -18.03 -5.71 -1.54
N HIS A 64 -18.88 -4.92 -0.86
CA HIS A 64 -19.19 -3.56 -1.30
C HIS A 64 -18.04 -2.60 -0.99
N LEU A 65 -17.60 -1.84 -2.01
CA LEU A 65 -16.61 -0.79 -1.87
C LEU A 65 -17.27 0.59 -1.92
N THR A 66 -16.97 1.43 -0.93
CA THR A 66 -17.35 2.85 -0.92
C THR A 66 -16.10 3.71 -1.10
N SER A 67 -16.25 4.89 -1.70
CA SER A 67 -15.14 5.84 -1.83
C SER A 67 -14.64 6.24 -0.43
N SER A 68 -13.33 6.20 -0.22
CA SER A 68 -12.74 6.73 1.01
C SER A 68 -12.82 8.27 0.99
N PRO A 69 -12.96 8.94 2.16
CA PRO A 69 -12.85 10.41 2.24
C PRO A 69 -11.55 10.96 1.65
N LEU A 70 -10.47 10.16 1.64
CA LEU A 70 -9.20 10.53 1.03
C LEU A 70 -9.33 10.85 -0.47
N GLN A 71 -10.34 10.30 -1.15
CA GLN A 71 -10.53 10.47 -2.59
C GLN A 71 -10.81 11.94 -2.99
N GLU A 72 -11.40 12.72 -2.08
CA GLU A 72 -11.69 14.14 -2.28
C GLU A 72 -10.40 14.97 -2.35
N LYS A 73 -9.42 14.63 -1.50
CA LYS A 73 -8.11 15.30 -1.44
C LYS A 73 -7.11 14.72 -2.43
N PHE A 74 -7.15 13.40 -2.65
CA PHE A 74 -6.17 12.65 -3.43
C PHE A 74 -6.85 11.92 -4.59
N SER A 75 -6.84 12.54 -5.77
CA SER A 75 -7.40 11.96 -7.00
C SER A 75 -6.40 12.02 -8.15
N PHE A 76 -5.88 13.20 -8.43
CA PHE A 76 -4.97 13.42 -9.55
C PHE A 76 -4.05 14.59 -9.25
N MET A 77 -2.78 14.48 -9.67
CA MET A 77 -1.89 15.63 -9.78
C MET A 77 -0.85 15.44 -10.89
N ASN A 78 -0.34 16.55 -11.41
CA ASN A 78 0.78 16.54 -12.35
C ASN A 78 2.10 16.70 -11.59
N SER A 79 3.19 16.22 -12.18
CA SER A 79 4.54 16.58 -11.74
C SER A 79 4.78 18.09 -11.92
N LYS A 80 5.76 18.61 -11.18
CA LYS A 80 6.16 20.03 -11.21
C LYS A 80 6.55 20.52 -12.60
N ASP A 81 7.12 19.65 -13.44
CA ASP A 81 7.51 19.97 -14.81
C ASP A 81 6.38 19.73 -15.84
N GLY A 82 5.22 19.26 -15.39
CA GLY A 82 4.06 18.94 -16.24
C GLY A 82 4.23 17.70 -17.13
N LYS A 83 5.35 16.96 -17.04
CA LYS A 83 5.68 15.81 -17.90
C LYS A 83 5.33 14.45 -17.29
N GLY A 84 4.73 14.46 -16.11
CA GLY A 84 4.36 13.28 -15.36
C GLY A 84 2.98 13.45 -14.76
N ARG A 85 2.26 12.33 -14.65
CA ARG A 85 0.94 12.25 -14.04
C ARG A 85 0.98 11.29 -12.87
N LEU A 86 0.36 11.69 -11.76
CA LEU A 86 0.08 10.85 -10.60
C LEU A 86 -1.44 10.71 -10.51
N SER A 87 -1.93 9.46 -10.50
CA SER A 87 -3.35 9.13 -10.38
C SER A 87 -3.57 8.29 -9.12
N MET A 88 -4.50 8.70 -8.29
CA MET A 88 -4.75 8.15 -6.98
C MET A 88 -6.21 7.74 -6.85
N ILE A 89 -6.45 6.56 -6.32
CA ILE A 89 -7.79 6.14 -5.92
C ILE A 89 -7.76 5.52 -4.54
N SER A 90 -8.85 5.68 -3.80
CA SER A 90 -8.99 5.14 -2.45
C SER A 90 -10.42 4.73 -2.15
N PHE A 91 -10.57 3.51 -1.61
CA PHE A 91 -11.84 2.91 -1.22
C PHE A 91 -11.73 2.30 0.17
N GLN A 92 -12.88 2.11 0.81
CA GLN A 92 -13.05 1.34 2.04
C GLN A 92 -14.16 0.31 1.84
N GLY A 93 -14.24 -0.67 2.73
CA GLY A 93 -15.27 -1.72 2.69
C GLY A 93 -15.43 -2.39 4.05
N ALA A 94 -16.38 -3.31 4.18
CA ALA A 94 -16.79 -3.85 5.49
C ALA A 94 -15.66 -4.46 6.35
N LYS A 95 -14.59 -4.99 5.72
CA LYS A 95 -13.40 -5.53 6.40
C LYS A 95 -12.10 -4.83 5.97
N ILE A 96 -12.22 -3.75 5.20
CA ILE A 96 -11.12 -3.08 4.53
C ILE A 96 -11.11 -1.62 4.98
N ARG A 97 -10.15 -1.30 5.84
CA ARG A 97 -9.91 0.07 6.29
C ARG A 97 -9.54 0.98 5.12
N LEU A 98 -8.61 0.52 4.27
CA LEU A 98 -8.16 1.29 3.12
C LEU A 98 -7.61 0.40 2.00
N LEU A 99 -8.28 0.41 0.86
CA LEU A 99 -7.74 -0.01 -0.43
C LEU A 99 -7.32 1.24 -1.18
N ARG A 100 -6.03 1.36 -1.54
CA ARG A 100 -5.54 2.53 -2.26
C ARG A 100 -4.54 2.18 -3.35
N SER A 101 -4.58 2.96 -4.42
CA SER A 101 -3.60 2.86 -5.51
C SER A 101 -3.02 4.23 -5.84
N LEU A 102 -1.72 4.29 -6.09
CA LEU A 102 -1.02 5.38 -6.77
C LEU A 102 -0.41 4.81 -8.05
N ILE A 103 -0.78 5.40 -9.18
CA ILE A 103 -0.12 5.17 -10.47
C ILE A 103 0.65 6.43 -10.85
N ILE A 104 1.92 6.27 -11.21
CA ILE A 104 2.75 7.35 -11.77
C ILE A 104 3.08 7.01 -13.21
N GLU A 105 2.85 7.93 -14.13
CA GLU A 105 3.18 7.79 -15.53
C GLU A 105 3.98 9.00 -15.98
N THR A 106 5.21 8.78 -16.43
CA THR A 106 6.06 9.79 -17.06
C THR A 106 6.57 9.26 -18.40
N GLU A 107 7.26 10.10 -19.16
CA GLU A 107 7.91 9.68 -20.42
C GLU A 107 8.92 8.54 -20.22
N THR A 108 9.49 8.40 -19.02
CA THR A 108 10.65 7.52 -18.75
C THR A 108 10.38 6.44 -17.71
N MET A 109 9.21 6.47 -17.06
CA MET A 109 8.90 5.59 -15.93
C MET A 109 7.40 5.36 -15.78
N GLN A 110 7.03 4.14 -15.36
CA GLN A 110 5.73 3.83 -14.79
C GLN A 110 5.88 3.28 -13.37
N VAL A 111 4.98 3.65 -12.45
CA VAL A 111 4.95 3.12 -11.08
C VAL A 111 3.53 2.69 -10.73
N LEU A 112 3.42 1.57 -10.03
CA LEU A 112 2.24 1.16 -9.28
C LEU A 112 2.62 1.02 -7.81
N ASP A 113 1.92 1.72 -6.93
CA ASP A 113 1.84 1.40 -5.51
C ASP A 113 0.38 1.07 -5.19
N PHE A 114 0.10 -0.20 -4.93
CA PHE A 114 -1.22 -0.68 -4.59
C PHE A 114 -1.15 -1.51 -3.31
N ALA A 115 -2.05 -1.24 -2.37
CA ALA A 115 -2.11 -1.99 -1.12
C ALA A 115 -3.52 -1.98 -0.57
N VAL A 116 -3.79 -2.98 0.26
CA VAL A 116 -5.05 -3.12 0.97
C VAL A 116 -4.77 -3.37 2.44
N PHE A 117 -5.22 -2.43 3.26
CA PHE A 117 -5.12 -2.50 4.71
C PHE A 117 -6.45 -3.01 5.28
N PRO A 118 -6.44 -4.13 6.01
CA PRO A 118 -7.64 -4.63 6.67
C PRO A 118 -8.03 -3.72 7.85
N GLU A 119 -9.30 -3.80 8.24
CA GLU A 119 -9.73 -3.31 9.57
C GLU A 119 -9.03 -4.10 10.68
N ALA A 120 -8.83 -3.47 11.84
CA ALA A 120 -7.99 -4.02 12.91
C ALA A 120 -8.54 -5.30 13.52
N GLU A 121 -9.84 -5.54 13.44
CA GLU A 121 -10.47 -6.78 13.90
C GLU A 121 -10.22 -7.96 12.95
N TYR A 122 -9.51 -7.75 11.84
CA TYR A 122 -9.11 -8.83 10.94
C TYR A 122 -7.59 -8.82 10.77
N ASP A 123 -6.91 -9.77 11.40
CA ASP A 123 -5.44 -9.89 11.41
C ASP A 123 -4.84 -10.40 10.08
N VAL A 124 -5.55 -10.26 8.97
CA VAL A 124 -5.11 -10.73 7.64
C VAL A 124 -3.86 -9.96 7.19
N PRO A 125 -2.92 -10.58 6.47
CA PRO A 125 -1.77 -9.89 5.89
C PRO A 125 -2.17 -8.65 5.07
N ILE A 126 -1.29 -7.65 4.99
CA ILE A 126 -1.47 -6.47 4.15
C ILE A 126 -1.12 -6.85 2.70
N PHE A 127 -2.08 -6.73 1.77
CA PHE A 127 -1.75 -6.92 0.35
C PHE A 127 -0.86 -5.77 -0.12
N CYS A 128 0.23 -6.07 -0.83
CA CYS A 128 1.23 -5.08 -1.23
C CYS A 128 1.76 -5.36 -2.63
N ALA A 129 1.63 -4.38 -3.53
CA ALA A 129 2.16 -4.40 -4.88
C ALA A 129 2.85 -3.08 -5.19
N ASN A 130 4.18 -3.09 -5.18
CA ASN A 130 5.04 -1.95 -5.50
C ASN A 130 5.87 -2.27 -6.74
N PHE A 131 5.44 -1.75 -7.89
CA PHE A 131 6.10 -1.98 -9.18
C PHE A 131 6.68 -0.68 -9.70
N PHE A 132 7.95 -0.71 -10.08
CA PHE A 132 8.64 0.37 -10.77
C PHE A 132 9.12 -0.17 -12.11
N THR A 133 8.76 0.51 -13.19
CA THR A 133 9.21 0.22 -14.55
C THR A 133 9.93 1.43 -15.11
N SER A 134 11.07 1.19 -15.74
CA SER A 134 11.78 2.17 -16.58
C SER A 134 12.19 1.51 -17.89
N ALA A 135 12.79 2.29 -18.80
CA ALA A 135 13.29 1.74 -20.06
C ALA A 135 14.33 0.61 -19.87
N LYS A 136 15.09 0.64 -18.78
CA LYS A 136 16.21 -0.28 -18.54
C LYS A 136 15.85 -1.44 -17.60
N THR A 137 14.99 -1.20 -16.63
CA THR A 137 14.76 -2.16 -15.54
C THR A 137 13.37 -2.04 -14.95
N ASN A 138 12.92 -3.18 -14.43
CA ASN A 138 11.75 -3.34 -13.59
C ASN A 138 12.23 -3.71 -12.20
N ILE A 139 11.64 -3.11 -11.18
CA ILE A 139 11.85 -3.43 -9.77
C ILE A 139 10.47 -3.70 -9.19
N VAL A 140 10.26 -4.92 -8.71
CA VAL A 140 8.95 -5.42 -8.32
C VAL A 140 9.02 -6.00 -6.91
N VAL A 141 8.09 -5.55 -6.07
CA VAL A 141 7.69 -6.21 -4.83
C VAL A 141 6.21 -6.55 -4.96
N LEU A 142 5.86 -7.83 -4.91
CA LEU A 142 4.49 -8.31 -4.76
C LEU A 142 4.44 -9.27 -3.56
N ASP A 143 3.56 -8.99 -2.61
CA ASP A 143 3.50 -9.76 -1.38
C ASP A 143 2.16 -9.66 -0.65
N LEU A 144 1.94 -10.59 0.27
CA LEU A 144 0.99 -10.51 1.37
C LEU A 144 1.82 -10.24 2.62
N ASN A 145 2.13 -8.98 2.90
CA ASN A 145 3.02 -8.61 4.01
C ASN A 145 2.38 -9.05 5.34
N PRO A 146 3.06 -9.88 6.15
CA PRO A 146 2.50 -10.35 7.41
C PRO A 146 2.24 -9.18 8.35
N LEU A 147 1.10 -9.20 9.04
CA LEU A 147 0.81 -8.20 10.07
C LEU A 147 1.72 -8.41 11.30
N HIS A 148 1.85 -9.67 11.73
CA HIS A 148 2.64 -10.07 12.90
C HIS A 148 3.96 -10.74 12.52
N ASP A 149 4.89 -10.83 13.48
CA ASP A 149 6.25 -11.35 13.26
C ASP A 149 6.24 -12.85 12.94
N ILE A 150 6.50 -13.21 11.67
CA ILE A 150 6.56 -14.61 11.21
C ILE A 150 7.92 -15.29 11.40
N ILE A 151 8.96 -14.56 11.81
CA ILE A 151 10.28 -15.13 12.09
C ILE A 151 10.26 -15.78 13.46
N ASN A 152 9.69 -15.08 14.45
CA ASN A 152 9.64 -15.55 15.85
C ASN A 152 8.26 -16.11 16.25
N GLN A 153 7.16 -15.75 15.56
CA GLN A 153 5.82 -16.27 15.85
C GLN A 153 5.36 -17.25 14.76
N HIS A 154 5.52 -18.54 15.03
CA HIS A 154 5.19 -19.58 14.06
C HIS A 154 3.69 -19.76 13.83
N GLU A 155 2.84 -19.47 14.81
CA GLU A 155 1.38 -19.64 14.69
C GLU A 155 0.77 -18.74 13.61
N TYR A 156 1.11 -17.45 13.61
CA TYR A 156 0.64 -16.51 12.57
C TYR A 156 1.17 -16.89 11.19
N LYS A 157 2.43 -17.33 11.12
CA LYS A 157 3.04 -17.82 9.88
C LYS A 157 2.27 -19.01 9.33
N ASP A 158 1.98 -20.00 10.18
CA ASP A 158 1.31 -21.22 9.78
C ASP A 158 -0.14 -20.97 9.39
N LYS A 159 -0.84 -20.09 10.12
CA LYS A 159 -2.21 -19.67 9.82
C LYS A 159 -2.36 -19.12 8.40
N TYR A 160 -1.43 -18.28 7.95
CA TYR A 160 -1.59 -17.53 6.70
C TYR A 160 -0.73 -18.00 5.54
N PHE A 161 0.45 -18.58 5.77
CA PHE A 161 1.44 -18.80 4.71
C PHE A 161 1.76 -20.26 4.42
N LYS A 162 1.45 -21.19 5.34
CA LYS A 162 1.76 -22.62 5.16
C LYS A 162 1.13 -23.20 3.89
N SER A 163 -0.13 -22.89 3.63
CA SER A 163 -0.83 -23.33 2.41
C SER A 163 -0.43 -22.55 1.15
N LEU A 164 0.25 -21.40 1.31
CA LEU A 164 0.62 -20.52 0.20
C LEU A 164 2.03 -20.76 -0.33
N ILE A 165 2.84 -21.58 0.34
CA ILE A 165 4.20 -21.89 -0.10
C ILE A 165 4.25 -22.36 -1.57
N PRO A 166 3.37 -23.26 -2.06
CA PRO A 166 3.37 -23.66 -3.47
C PRO A 166 3.14 -22.49 -4.44
N LEU A 167 2.29 -21.52 -4.08
CA LEU A 167 2.07 -20.31 -4.88
C LEU A 167 3.34 -19.47 -4.96
N GLY A 168 4.01 -19.27 -3.82
CA GLY A 168 5.30 -18.57 -3.77
C GLY A 168 6.34 -19.24 -4.67
N LEU A 169 6.47 -20.57 -4.57
CA LEU A 169 7.44 -21.35 -5.36
C LEU A 169 7.24 -21.19 -6.86
N LYS A 170 5.99 -21.33 -7.33
CA LYS A 170 5.61 -21.15 -8.74
C LYS A 170 6.20 -19.86 -9.33
N TYR A 171 6.12 -18.74 -8.60
CA TYR A 171 6.60 -17.46 -9.13
C TYR A 171 8.08 -17.20 -8.84
N THR A 172 8.69 -17.83 -7.84
CA THR A 172 10.14 -17.76 -7.64
C THR A 172 10.95 -18.46 -8.71
N GLU A 173 10.37 -19.47 -9.37
CA GLU A 173 10.97 -20.10 -10.55
C GLU A 173 10.90 -19.19 -11.79
N LEU A 174 9.87 -18.34 -11.86
CA LEU A 174 9.63 -17.44 -13.00
C LEU A 174 10.32 -16.08 -12.84
N PHE A 175 10.55 -15.63 -11.61
CA PHE A 175 11.20 -14.35 -11.31
C PHE A 175 12.46 -14.56 -10.47
N PRO A 176 13.65 -14.13 -10.96
CA PRO A 176 14.86 -14.22 -10.18
C PRO A 176 14.78 -13.30 -8.96
N TRP A 177 15.49 -13.67 -7.90
CA TRP A 177 15.61 -12.82 -6.72
C TRP A 177 16.24 -11.46 -7.07
N GLY A 178 15.67 -10.36 -6.57
CA GLY A 178 16.08 -8.99 -6.91
C GLY A 178 17.43 -8.53 -6.33
N GLY A 179 18.17 -9.43 -5.67
CA GLY A 179 19.44 -9.18 -5.00
C GLY A 179 19.26 -8.51 -3.64
N LYS A 180 20.33 -7.86 -3.13
CA LYS A 180 20.34 -7.30 -1.77
C LYS A 180 19.17 -6.35 -1.47
N LEU A 181 18.61 -6.50 -0.27
CA LEU A 181 17.64 -5.58 0.34
C LEU A 181 18.15 -5.06 1.69
N SER A 182 17.51 -4.04 2.25
CA SER A 182 17.71 -3.64 3.65
C SER A 182 17.39 -4.81 4.56
N SER A 183 18.31 -5.14 5.47
CA SER A 183 18.11 -6.25 6.40
C SER A 183 16.83 -6.10 7.22
N GLU A 184 16.42 -4.86 7.46
CA GLU A 184 15.25 -4.50 8.24
C GLU A 184 13.94 -4.65 7.45
N SER A 185 13.96 -4.48 6.11
CA SER A 185 12.78 -4.69 5.26
C SER A 185 12.32 -6.14 5.26
N ILE A 186 13.22 -7.10 5.52
CA ILE A 186 12.86 -8.51 5.56
C ILE A 186 11.83 -8.82 6.65
N LYS A 187 11.79 -8.02 7.73
CA LYS A 187 10.85 -8.17 8.85
C LYS A 187 9.40 -7.94 8.43
N PHE A 188 9.16 -7.38 7.25
CA PHE A 188 7.83 -7.09 6.72
C PHE A 188 7.48 -7.91 5.49
N PHE A 189 8.33 -8.86 5.09
CA PHE A 189 8.11 -9.69 3.92
C PHE A 189 7.72 -11.11 4.32
N SER A 190 6.81 -11.70 3.56
CA SER A 190 6.37 -13.07 3.77
C SER A 190 7.29 -14.10 3.08
N PRO A 191 7.16 -15.40 3.39
CA PRO A 191 7.88 -16.46 2.70
C PRO A 191 7.50 -16.61 1.23
N ILE A 192 6.42 -15.96 0.77
CA ILE A 192 5.95 -15.99 -0.61
C ILE A 192 6.23 -14.69 -1.37
N VAL A 193 6.98 -13.74 -0.79
CA VAL A 193 7.30 -12.46 -1.44
C VAL A 193 7.95 -12.67 -2.80
N ILE A 194 7.51 -11.90 -3.79
CA ILE A 194 8.19 -11.73 -5.07
C ILE A 194 8.94 -10.40 -4.99
N TRP A 195 10.22 -10.48 -4.62
CA TRP A 195 11.18 -9.40 -4.78
C TRP A 195 12.07 -9.71 -5.98
N THR A 196 11.92 -8.95 -7.07
CA THR A 196 12.61 -9.24 -8.32
C THR A 196 13.04 -7.97 -9.05
N LYS A 197 14.11 -8.11 -9.85
CA LYS A 197 14.53 -7.14 -10.84
C LYS A 197 14.72 -7.84 -12.18
N PHE A 198 14.18 -7.26 -13.24
CA PHE A 198 14.31 -7.83 -14.58
C PHE A 198 14.27 -6.75 -15.66
N THR A 199 14.84 -7.05 -16.83
CA THR A 199 14.77 -6.17 -18.00
C THR A 199 13.39 -6.25 -18.66
N SER A 200 12.94 -5.15 -19.25
CA SER A 200 11.61 -5.06 -19.85
C SER A 200 11.41 -6.09 -20.96
N ASN A 201 10.44 -7.00 -20.77
CA ASN A 201 10.03 -8.04 -21.70
C ASN A 201 8.50 -8.22 -21.61
N PRO A 202 7.73 -8.14 -22.72
CA PRO A 202 6.28 -8.40 -22.74
C PRO A 202 5.84 -9.66 -21.97
N GLN A 203 6.54 -10.77 -22.15
CA GLN A 203 6.22 -12.05 -21.49
C GLN A 203 6.36 -11.94 -19.96
N LYS A 204 7.38 -11.21 -19.47
CA LYS A 204 7.56 -10.99 -18.03
C LYS A 204 6.44 -10.13 -17.45
N TYR A 205 5.88 -9.20 -18.22
CA TYR A 205 4.73 -8.42 -17.78
C TYR A 205 3.44 -9.25 -17.73
N ASP A 206 3.22 -10.17 -18.68
CA ASP A 206 2.08 -11.08 -18.64
C ASP A 206 2.17 -12.04 -17.43
N ILE A 207 3.37 -12.54 -17.13
CA ILE A 207 3.63 -13.33 -15.92
C ILE A 207 3.41 -12.48 -14.66
N LEU A 208 3.88 -11.23 -14.63
CA LEU A 208 3.67 -10.32 -13.49
C LEU A 208 2.18 -10.03 -13.26
N TYR A 209 1.43 -9.82 -14.34
CA TYR A 209 -0.02 -9.64 -14.26
C TYR A 209 -0.70 -10.89 -13.73
N SER A 210 -0.29 -12.08 -14.17
CA SER A 210 -0.81 -13.35 -13.65
C SER A 210 -0.50 -13.53 -12.17
N ALA A 211 0.74 -13.22 -11.74
CA ALA A 211 1.15 -13.23 -10.34
C ALA A 211 0.30 -12.31 -9.49
N PHE A 212 0.13 -11.04 -9.92
CA PHE A 212 -0.71 -10.08 -9.22
C PHE A 212 -2.13 -10.60 -9.04
N ARG A 213 -2.75 -11.13 -10.11
CA ARG A 213 -4.11 -11.66 -10.04
C ARG A 213 -4.25 -12.82 -9.06
N GLU A 214 -3.33 -13.78 -9.09
CA GLU A 214 -3.38 -14.94 -8.20
C GLU A 214 -3.12 -14.55 -6.73
N TYR A 215 -2.12 -13.71 -6.46
CA TYR A 215 -1.85 -13.21 -5.11
C TYR A 215 -3.04 -12.41 -4.56
N TYR A 216 -3.65 -11.57 -5.40
CA TYR A 216 -4.77 -10.76 -4.98
C TYR A 216 -6.03 -11.58 -4.70
N LYS A 217 -6.31 -12.59 -5.54
CA LYS A 217 -7.40 -13.54 -5.29
C LYS A 217 -7.22 -14.32 -3.99
N VAL A 218 -6.00 -14.80 -3.73
CA VAL A 218 -5.68 -15.46 -2.46
C VAL A 218 -5.91 -14.51 -1.29
N TRP A 219 -5.46 -13.26 -1.38
CA TRP A 219 -5.72 -12.27 -0.33
C TRP A 219 -7.22 -12.03 -0.10
N LEU A 220 -8.01 -11.93 -1.19
CA LEU A 220 -9.47 -11.81 -1.11
C LEU A 220 -10.10 -13.02 -0.42
N GLU A 221 -9.63 -14.24 -0.72
CA GLU A 221 -10.10 -15.43 -0.02
C GLU A 221 -9.80 -15.39 1.48
N LEU A 222 -8.60 -14.93 1.87
CA LEU A 222 -8.20 -14.80 3.27
C LEU A 222 -9.10 -13.80 4.02
N ILE A 223 -9.34 -12.61 3.46
CA ILE A 223 -10.18 -11.59 4.11
C ILE A 223 -11.67 -11.97 4.08
N CYS A 224 -12.14 -12.71 3.07
CA CYS A 224 -13.51 -13.24 3.07
C CYS A 224 -13.71 -14.25 4.19
N LYS A 225 -12.76 -15.17 4.38
CA LYS A 225 -12.80 -16.24 5.39
C LYS A 225 -12.43 -15.76 6.80
N SER A 226 -11.83 -14.59 6.95
CA SER A 226 -11.43 -14.07 8.26
C SER A 226 -12.65 -13.85 9.16
N VAL A 227 -12.51 -14.30 10.40
CA VAL A 227 -13.49 -14.07 11.47
C VAL A 227 -13.11 -12.77 12.17
N LYS A 228 -14.12 -11.99 12.55
CA LYS A 228 -13.91 -10.76 13.32
C LYS A 228 -13.33 -11.12 14.68
N GLU A 229 -12.22 -10.50 15.04
CA GLU A 229 -11.66 -10.59 16.38
C GLU A 229 -12.62 -9.95 17.39
N THR A 230 -12.91 -10.68 18.47
CA THR A 230 -13.80 -10.25 19.55
C THR A 230 -13.04 -9.88 20.81
N ASP A 231 -11.78 -10.33 20.94
CA ASP A 231 -10.89 -9.90 22.01
C ASP A 231 -10.32 -8.51 21.69
N GLU A 232 -10.70 -7.53 22.50
CA GLU A 232 -10.20 -6.15 22.39
C GLU A 232 -8.68 -6.09 22.52
N SER A 233 -8.05 -6.94 23.35
CA SER A 233 -6.60 -6.95 23.53
C SER A 233 -5.88 -7.39 22.25
N GLN A 234 -6.41 -8.39 21.55
CA GLN A 234 -5.88 -8.84 20.26
C GLN A 234 -6.11 -7.80 19.16
N THR A 235 -7.23 -7.09 19.21
CA THR A 235 -7.49 -5.96 18.29
C THR A 235 -6.46 -4.85 18.50
N VAL A 236 -6.13 -4.50 19.75
CA VAL A 236 -5.07 -3.51 20.07
C VAL A 236 -3.71 -3.96 19.53
N LEU A 237 -3.36 -5.25 19.63
CA LEU A 237 -2.14 -5.78 19.04
C LEU A 237 -2.13 -5.65 17.51
N ASN A 238 -3.26 -5.89 16.85
CA ASN A 238 -3.40 -5.74 15.40
C ASN A 238 -3.26 -4.27 14.96
N ILE A 239 -3.86 -3.34 15.71
CA ILE A 239 -3.70 -1.89 15.49
C ILE A 239 -2.22 -1.50 15.59
N GLU A 240 -1.56 -1.90 16.68
CA GLU A 240 -0.15 -1.57 16.89
C GLU A 240 0.76 -2.16 15.81
N ALA A 241 0.52 -3.41 15.40
CA ALA A 241 1.26 -4.06 14.32
C ALA A 241 1.10 -3.32 12.98
N GLN A 242 -0.14 -2.90 12.65
CA GLN A 242 -0.40 -2.12 11.44
C GLN A 242 0.26 -0.74 11.52
N HIS A 243 0.15 -0.06 12.66
CA HIS A 243 0.77 1.24 12.90
C HIS A 243 2.31 1.18 12.77
N ARG A 244 2.94 0.13 13.31
CA ARG A 244 4.38 -0.12 13.15
C ARG A 244 4.79 -0.29 11.68
N TYR A 245 4.01 -1.04 10.89
CA TYR A 245 4.23 -1.19 9.45
C TYR A 245 4.13 0.15 8.71
N LEU A 246 3.06 0.92 8.97
CA LEU A 246 2.84 2.23 8.33
C LEU A 246 3.96 3.21 8.70
N THR A 247 4.37 3.22 9.97
CA THR A 247 5.47 4.05 10.48
C THR A 247 6.79 3.74 9.78
N TRP A 248 7.12 2.45 9.62
CA TRP A 248 8.30 2.02 8.89
C TRP A 248 8.28 2.53 7.45
N ARG A 249 7.20 2.25 6.72
CA ARG A 249 7.07 2.60 5.30
C ARG A 249 7.07 4.13 5.10
N ALA A 250 6.37 4.89 5.94
CA ALA A 250 6.33 6.34 5.86
C ALA A 250 7.72 7.00 5.98
N VAL A 251 8.68 6.33 6.61
CA VAL A 251 10.06 6.85 6.78
C VAL A 251 11.06 6.21 5.80
N LYS A 252 10.92 4.91 5.50
CA LYS A 252 11.95 4.12 4.78
C LYS A 252 11.53 3.66 3.38
N ASP A 253 10.35 4.02 2.89
CA ASP A 253 9.92 3.65 1.54
C ASP A 253 10.93 4.14 0.46
N PRO A 254 11.39 3.27 -0.46
CA PRO A 254 12.38 3.65 -1.47
C PRO A 254 11.83 4.63 -2.53
N GLY A 255 10.50 4.72 -2.68
CA GLY A 255 9.82 5.60 -3.64
C GLY A 255 9.84 7.08 -3.25
N GLN A 256 10.19 7.42 -2.01
CA GLN A 256 10.15 8.81 -1.51
C GLN A 256 11.00 9.77 -2.36
N GLY A 257 12.18 9.35 -2.79
CA GLY A 257 13.06 10.18 -3.63
C GLY A 257 12.43 10.51 -4.99
N VAL A 258 11.70 9.55 -5.58
CA VAL A 258 10.95 9.74 -6.83
C VAL A 258 9.82 10.74 -6.61
N LEU A 259 9.03 10.59 -5.55
CA LEU A 259 7.95 11.52 -5.23
C LEU A 259 8.47 12.95 -5.01
N LYS A 260 9.52 13.11 -4.19
CA LYS A 260 10.13 14.43 -3.93
C LYS A 260 10.61 15.11 -5.22
N LYS A 261 11.22 14.34 -6.13
CA LYS A 261 11.64 14.86 -7.43
C LYS A 261 10.45 15.30 -8.28
N LEU A 262 9.35 14.54 -8.29
CA LEU A 262 8.20 14.81 -9.13
C LEU A 262 7.31 15.94 -8.59
N ILE A 263 7.02 15.96 -7.30
CA ILE A 263 6.00 16.84 -6.70
C ILE A 263 6.54 17.72 -5.55
N GLY A 264 7.82 17.60 -5.20
CA GLY A 264 8.47 18.38 -4.14
C GLY A 264 8.29 17.81 -2.74
N ASP A 265 9.14 18.25 -1.82
CA ASP A 265 9.21 17.72 -0.45
C ASP A 265 7.89 17.82 0.32
N THR A 266 7.24 18.98 0.31
CA THR A 266 5.99 19.20 1.08
C THR A 266 4.86 18.30 0.59
N LEU A 267 4.59 18.29 -0.73
CA LEU A 267 3.53 17.45 -1.30
C LEU A 267 3.89 15.96 -1.23
N ALA A 268 5.15 15.59 -1.43
CA ALA A 268 5.58 14.21 -1.27
C ALA A 268 5.38 13.72 0.18
N LYS A 269 5.71 14.54 1.17
CA LYS A 269 5.50 14.20 2.60
C LYS A 269 4.01 14.02 2.92
N ASP A 270 3.15 14.94 2.45
CA ASP A 270 1.70 14.83 2.64
C ASP A 270 1.13 13.60 1.92
N LEU A 271 1.51 13.35 0.67
CA LEU A 271 1.07 12.16 -0.07
C LEU A 271 1.53 10.85 0.60
N LEU A 272 2.76 10.81 1.11
CA LEU A 272 3.28 9.63 1.81
C LEU A 272 2.49 9.32 3.08
N ARG A 273 2.33 10.32 3.97
CA ARG A 273 1.72 10.12 5.29
C ARG A 273 0.21 10.06 5.22
N SER A 274 -0.41 11.01 4.53
CA SER A 274 -1.85 11.22 4.52
C SER A 274 -2.59 10.32 3.52
N PHE A 275 -1.89 9.70 2.55
CA PHE A 275 -2.52 8.84 1.54
C PHE A 275 -1.90 7.44 1.48
N LEU A 276 -0.62 7.31 1.11
CA LEU A 276 0.01 5.99 0.88
C LEU A 276 0.06 5.14 2.17
N PHE A 277 0.35 5.80 3.29
CA PHE A 277 0.45 5.21 4.61
C PHE A 277 -0.51 5.87 5.62
N ASN A 278 -1.70 6.26 5.13
CA ASN A 278 -2.76 6.77 5.99
C ASN A 278 -3.08 5.77 7.13
N GLY A 279 -3.19 6.29 8.35
CA GLY A 279 -3.19 5.53 9.59
C GLY A 279 -1.92 5.74 10.42
N VAL A 280 -0.84 6.28 9.84
CA VAL A 280 0.42 6.53 10.58
C VAL A 280 0.30 7.63 11.64
N ASP A 281 -0.67 8.53 11.51
CA ASP A 281 -0.91 9.62 12.46
C ASP A 281 -2.17 9.34 13.33
N GLU A 282 -2.96 8.33 12.95
CA GLU A 282 -4.28 8.04 13.54
C GLU A 282 -4.35 6.73 14.33
N LEU A 283 -3.60 5.69 13.94
CA LEU A 283 -3.68 4.36 14.56
C LEU A 283 -2.85 4.24 15.85
N GLY A 284 -1.92 5.16 16.10
CA GLY A 284 -1.09 5.12 17.29
C GLY A 284 -0.25 6.39 17.47
N SER A 285 0.42 6.49 18.62
CA SER A 285 1.24 7.64 19.00
C SER A 285 2.75 7.34 19.04
N LYS A 286 3.13 6.07 18.96
CA LYS A 286 4.55 5.64 18.93
C LYS A 286 5.25 6.16 17.67
N THR A 287 6.38 6.81 17.86
CA THR A 287 7.21 7.34 16.79
C THR A 287 8.02 6.24 16.10
N PHE A 288 8.69 6.59 14.99
CA PHE A 288 9.64 5.68 14.34
C PHE A 288 10.73 5.20 15.30
N ASN A 289 11.22 6.06 16.19
CA ASN A 289 12.27 5.72 17.15
C ASN A 289 11.77 4.77 18.24
N ASP A 290 10.50 4.85 18.62
CA ASP A 290 9.91 3.94 19.60
C ASP A 290 9.85 2.50 19.07
N TYR A 291 9.52 2.32 17.79
CA TYR A 291 9.49 1.00 17.16
C TYR A 291 10.87 0.51 16.69
N PHE A 292 11.75 1.42 16.32
CA PHE A 292 13.04 1.11 15.71
C PHE A 292 14.17 1.87 16.40
N PRO A 293 14.39 1.66 17.72
CA PRO A 293 15.34 2.46 18.52
C PRO A 293 16.80 2.33 18.06
N HIS A 294 17.13 1.24 17.38
CA HIS A 294 18.43 1.05 16.73
C HIS A 294 18.71 2.08 15.62
N TYR A 295 17.73 2.90 15.22
CA TYR A 295 17.89 4.03 14.32
C TYR A 295 18.19 5.38 14.96
N CYS A 296 18.16 5.46 16.28
CA CYS A 296 18.58 6.63 17.02
C CYS A 296 20.10 6.76 16.97
N THR A 297 20.61 7.95 16.62
CA THR A 297 21.98 8.35 16.93
C THR A 297 22.05 8.90 18.36
N GLU A 298 23.26 9.06 18.91
CA GLU A 298 23.50 9.63 20.25
C GLU A 298 22.88 11.04 20.43
N GLU A 299 22.59 11.76 19.35
CA GLU A 299 21.96 13.10 19.36
C GLU A 299 20.44 13.09 19.18
N GLY A 300 19.78 11.92 19.21
CA GLY A 300 18.32 11.80 19.04
C GLY A 300 17.80 12.14 17.64
N THR A 301 18.69 12.39 16.67
CA THR A 301 18.34 12.64 15.27
C THR A 301 18.26 11.33 14.48
N LEU A 302 17.30 11.25 13.54
CA LEU A 302 17.16 10.07 12.67
C LEU A 302 18.42 9.89 11.81
N ASN A 303 19.05 8.72 11.89
CA ASN A 303 20.15 8.40 11.00
C ASN A 303 19.66 8.44 9.54
N LYS A 304 20.18 9.40 8.76
CA LYS A 304 19.84 9.60 7.34
C LYS A 304 20.30 8.45 6.44
N LYS A 305 21.17 7.55 6.92
CA LYS A 305 21.50 6.32 6.19
C LYS A 305 20.27 5.41 6.17
N SER A 306 19.85 4.98 4.98
CA SER A 306 18.64 4.17 4.82
C SER A 306 18.68 2.85 5.62
N ASN A 307 19.89 2.31 5.88
CA ASN A 307 20.08 1.02 6.54
C ASN A 307 21.18 1.12 7.59
N ILE A 308 20.94 0.64 8.80
CA ILE A 308 21.94 0.63 9.88
C ILE A 308 22.71 -0.69 9.88
N VAL A 309 22.03 -1.78 9.53
CA VAL A 309 22.64 -3.10 9.34
C VAL A 309 23.22 -3.27 7.92
N GLY A 310 22.98 -2.30 7.01
CA GLY A 310 23.42 -2.36 5.62
C GLY A 310 22.45 -3.12 4.70
N LYS A 311 22.88 -3.42 3.46
CA LYS A 311 22.12 -4.26 2.53
C LYS A 311 22.62 -5.70 2.63
N SER A 312 21.72 -6.64 2.85
CA SER A 312 21.99 -8.08 3.00
C SER A 312 21.07 -8.90 2.06
N PHE A 313 21.13 -10.23 2.18
CA PHE A 313 20.28 -11.17 1.45
C PHE A 313 20.46 -11.12 -0.08
N ASP A 314 21.70 -11.38 -0.53
CA ASP A 314 22.03 -11.58 -1.95
C ASP A 314 21.19 -12.68 -2.61
N ASN A 315 20.80 -13.68 -1.83
CA ASN A 315 19.91 -14.77 -2.21
C ASN A 315 18.60 -14.70 -1.43
N ARG A 316 17.56 -15.38 -1.94
CA ARG A 316 16.26 -15.50 -1.27
C ARG A 316 16.46 -16.09 0.15
N PRO A 317 16.00 -15.41 1.22
CA PRO A 317 16.25 -15.86 2.59
C PRO A 317 15.17 -16.80 3.13
N TRP A 318 14.37 -17.42 2.25
CA TRP A 318 13.49 -18.52 2.61
C TRP A 318 13.79 -19.74 1.74
N ASN A 319 13.79 -20.93 2.34
CA ASN A 319 13.93 -22.17 1.59
C ASN A 319 12.62 -22.59 0.91
N ALA A 320 12.64 -23.74 0.24
CA ALA A 320 11.49 -24.26 -0.48
C ALA A 320 10.28 -24.60 0.41
N ARG A 321 10.48 -24.73 1.73
CA ARG A 321 9.40 -24.94 2.73
C ARG A 321 8.92 -23.63 3.34
N GLY A 322 9.45 -22.48 2.90
CA GLY A 322 9.16 -21.18 3.50
C GLY A 322 9.82 -20.96 4.86
N GLU A 323 10.83 -21.75 5.23
CA GLU A 323 11.60 -21.54 6.46
C GLU A 323 12.66 -20.46 6.23
N PHE A 324 12.79 -19.55 7.19
CA PHE A 324 13.74 -18.44 7.10
C PHE A 324 15.17 -18.96 7.28
N LEU A 325 16.05 -18.62 6.34
CA LEU A 325 17.46 -19.01 6.29
C LEU A 325 18.40 -17.91 6.78
N GLY A 326 17.89 -16.71 7.02
CA GLY A 326 18.70 -15.63 7.58
C GLY A 326 19.14 -15.97 9.00
N LYS A 327 20.35 -15.53 9.38
CA LYS A 327 20.71 -15.51 10.80
C LYS A 327 19.65 -14.68 11.54
N PRO A 328 19.11 -15.13 12.68
CA PRO A 328 18.24 -14.31 13.49
C PRO A 328 18.93 -12.96 13.69
N ILE A 329 18.23 -11.87 13.35
CA ILE A 329 18.66 -10.55 13.80
C ILE A 329 18.38 -10.60 15.30
N LEU A 330 19.34 -11.13 16.07
CA LEU A 330 19.36 -11.00 17.51
C LEU A 330 19.17 -9.52 17.75
N GLU A 331 18.06 -9.16 18.39
CA GLU A 331 17.94 -7.83 18.95
C GLU A 331 19.16 -7.69 19.86
N LEU A 332 20.11 -6.85 19.46
CA LEU A 332 21.37 -6.61 20.14
C LEU A 332 21.17 -5.97 21.54
N GLY A 333 19.98 -6.08 22.13
CA GLY A 333 19.68 -5.70 23.50
C GLY A 333 20.08 -6.74 24.55
N PHE A 334 20.22 -8.04 24.20
CA PHE A 334 20.49 -9.08 25.21
C PHE A 334 21.92 -9.62 25.24
N ILE A 335 22.65 -9.58 24.12
CA ILE A 335 24.04 -10.07 24.08
C ILE A 335 25.01 -9.05 24.70
N TYR A 336 24.67 -7.76 24.72
CA TYR A 336 25.47 -6.79 25.46
C TYR A 336 25.37 -7.03 26.97
N LEU A 337 24.23 -7.53 27.48
CA LEU A 337 24.13 -7.88 28.90
C LEU A 337 24.95 -9.12 29.25
N ILE A 338 24.96 -10.17 28.43
CA ILE A 338 25.73 -11.39 28.75
C ILE A 338 27.24 -11.17 28.59
N THR A 339 27.67 -10.36 27.61
CA THR A 339 29.09 -10.04 27.41
C THR A 339 29.61 -9.11 28.51
N VAL A 340 28.78 -8.20 29.02
CA VAL A 340 29.11 -7.37 30.19
C VAL A 340 29.03 -8.18 31.49
N PHE A 341 28.08 -9.11 31.65
CA PHE A 341 27.99 -9.94 32.86
C PHE A 341 29.17 -10.92 33.03
N PHE A 342 29.73 -11.44 31.93
CA PHE A 342 30.92 -12.29 31.98
C PHE A 342 32.23 -11.49 32.13
N ALA A 343 32.27 -10.23 31.69
CA ALA A 343 33.45 -9.37 31.86
C ALA A 343 33.61 -8.81 33.29
N PHE A 344 32.55 -8.83 34.12
CA PHE A 344 32.58 -8.34 35.50
C PHE A 344 32.73 -9.44 36.57
N MET A 345 32.82 -10.71 36.18
CA MET A 345 32.90 -11.86 37.11
C MET A 345 34.28 -12.51 37.24
N PHE A 346 35.31 -12.00 36.55
CA PHE A 346 36.71 -12.43 36.76
C PHE A 346 37.67 -11.24 36.74
N PRO A 347 38.01 -10.65 37.90
CA PRO A 347 39.20 -9.83 38.02
C PRO A 347 40.41 -10.71 38.38
N VAL A 348 41.55 -10.39 37.77
CA VAL A 348 42.92 -10.83 38.13
C VAL A 348 43.38 -12.19 37.57
N LEU A 349 44.17 -12.13 36.50
CA LEU A 349 45.48 -12.79 36.42
C LEU A 349 46.36 -12.04 35.41
N CYS A 350 47.42 -11.44 35.97
CA CYS A 350 48.51 -10.63 35.39
C CYS A 350 48.20 -9.16 35.09
#